data_AF-A0A6M0KY53-F1
#
_entry.id   AF-A0A6M0KY53-F1
#
_cell.length_a   1.000
_cell.length_b   1.000
_cell.length_c   1.000
_cell.angle_alpha   90.00
_cell.angle_beta   90.00
_cell.angle_gamma   90.00
#
_symmetry.space_group_name_H-M   'P 1'
#
loop_
_entity.id
_entity.type
_entity.pdbx_description
1 polymer ?
#
loop_
_entity_poly.entity_id
_entity_poly.type
_entity_poly.pdbx_seq_one_letter_code
_entity_poly.pdbx_strand_id
1 'polypeptide(L)'
;MIVNTILKRIRELTKDDDREYKNYLEKVTILSTNRELEENVKKGADMLAVDIENIPFYQDGRAVGIKEGIKEGIDQGIEKGMIIVAKQMLKLHLDVDIIHKSTGLSLARIEEIKRELFQPK
;
A
#
# COMPACT_ATOMS: atom_id res chain seq x y z
N MET A 1 -21.21 10.32 20.46
CA MET A 1 -20.49 11.41 19.76
C MET A 1 -21.38 11.92 18.62
N ILE A 2 -21.42 13.22 18.39
CA ILE A 2 -22.37 13.88 17.46
C ILE A 2 -22.31 13.29 16.04
N VAL A 3 -21.12 12.97 15.53
CA VAL A 3 -20.91 12.40 14.19
C VAL A 3 -21.64 11.07 13.99
N ASN A 4 -21.57 10.14 14.95
CA ASN A 4 -22.26 8.84 14.83
C ASN A 4 -23.78 9.01 14.86
N THR A 5 -24.30 9.95 15.66
CA THR A 5 -25.73 10.30 15.66
C THR A 5 -26.17 10.81 14.30
N ILE A 6 -25.36 11.66 13.66
CA ILE A 6 -25.62 12.18 12.31
C ILE A 6 -25.63 11.03 11.29
N LEU A 7 -24.62 10.15 11.31
CA LEU A 7 -24.52 9.03 10.38
C LEU A 7 -25.71 8.06 10.51
N LYS A 8 -26.13 7.75 11.74
CA LYS A 8 -27.32 6.94 12.00
C LYS A 8 -28.57 7.60 11.43
N ARG A 9 -28.73 8.91 11.66
CA ARG A 9 -29.88 9.68 11.18
C ARG A 9 -29.93 9.74 9.65
N ILE A 10 -28.78 9.91 9.00
CA ILE A 10 -28.67 9.87 7.54
C ILE A 10 -29.14 8.51 7.01
N ARG A 11 -28.69 7.39 7.60
CA ARG A 11 -29.13 6.05 7.19
C ARG A 11 -30.64 5.84 7.39
N GLU A 12 -31.21 6.38 8.47
CA GLU A 12 -32.66 6.33 8.71
C GLU A 12 -33.47 7.14 7.71
N LEU A 13 -32.95 8.27 7.23
CA LEU A 13 -33.63 9.17 6.29
C LEU A 13 -33.50 8.73 4.84
N THR A 14 -32.46 7.97 4.50
CA THR A 14 -32.11 7.57 3.12
C THR A 14 -32.32 6.07 2.86
N LYS A 15 -33.13 5.39 3.70
CA LYS A 15 -33.26 3.92 3.78
C LYS A 15 -33.25 3.16 2.46
N ASP A 16 -33.90 3.69 1.43
CA ASP A 16 -34.06 3.05 0.12
C ASP A 16 -33.33 3.78 -1.02
N ASP A 17 -32.63 4.89 -0.72
CA ASP A 17 -31.83 5.65 -1.68
C ASP A 17 -30.34 5.58 -1.31
N ASP A 18 -29.70 4.49 -1.73
CA ASP A 18 -28.27 4.29 -1.52
C ASP A 18 -27.41 5.36 -2.22
N ARG A 19 -27.93 6.02 -3.27
CA ARG A 19 -27.20 7.10 -3.94
C ARG A 19 -27.17 8.34 -3.06
N GLU A 20 -28.32 8.70 -2.50
CA GLU A 20 -28.44 9.82 -1.57
C GLU A 20 -27.68 9.55 -0.26
N TYR A 21 -27.75 8.32 0.25
CA TYR A 21 -26.96 7.88 1.40
C TYR A 21 -25.45 8.10 1.19
N LYS A 22 -24.93 7.65 0.05
CA LYS A 22 -23.51 7.83 -0.31
C LYS A 22 -23.11 9.29 -0.40
N ASN A 23 -23.93 10.14 -1.03
CA ASN A 23 -23.68 11.58 -1.15
C ASN A 23 -23.59 12.27 0.23
N TYR A 24 -24.49 11.94 1.15
CA TYR A 24 -24.45 12.50 2.50
C TYR A 24 -23.28 11.97 3.33
N LEU A 25 -22.96 10.68 3.20
CA LEU A 25 -21.80 10.08 3.84
C LEU A 25 -20.51 10.79 3.40
N GLU A 26 -20.39 11.07 2.10
CA GLU A 26 -19.26 11.78 1.51
C GLU A 26 -19.07 13.17 2.14
N LYS A 27 -20.16 13.94 2.24
CA LYS A 27 -20.15 15.27 2.89
C LYS A 27 -19.75 15.19 4.36
N VAL A 28 -20.28 14.22 5.11
CA VAL A 28 -19.93 14.03 6.53
C VAL A 28 -18.47 13.66 6.69
N THR A 29 -17.94 12.79 5.84
CA THR A 29 -16.51 12.43 5.84
C THR A 29 -15.65 13.68 5.63
N ILE A 30 -15.89 14.46 4.58
CA ILE A 30 -15.13 15.69 4.28
C ILE A 30 -15.20 16.69 5.44
N LEU A 31 -16.40 16.98 5.95
CA LEU A 31 -16.59 17.96 7.03
C LEU A 31 -15.98 17.50 8.36
N SER A 32 -15.95 16.18 8.60
CA SER A 32 -15.34 15.60 9.79
C SER A 32 -13.82 15.61 9.70
N THR A 33 -13.25 15.32 8.53
CA THR A 33 -11.80 15.44 8.28
C THR A 33 -11.31 16.87 8.48
N ASN A 34 -12.05 17.87 7.98
CA ASN A 34 -11.72 19.28 8.22
C ASN A 34 -11.74 19.71 9.71
N ARG A 35 -12.19 18.83 10.61
CA ARG A 35 -12.30 19.06 12.05
C ARG A 35 -11.51 18.04 12.86
N GLU A 36 -10.67 17.22 12.22
CA GLU A 36 -9.88 16.17 12.89
C GLU A 36 -10.78 15.15 13.62
N LEU A 37 -11.92 14.79 13.02
CA LEU A 37 -12.89 13.84 13.57
C LEU A 37 -12.92 12.50 12.81
N GLU A 38 -11.86 12.14 12.12
CA GLU A 38 -11.77 10.94 11.27
C GLU A 38 -12.03 9.65 12.05
N GLU A 39 -11.48 9.55 13.26
CA GLU A 39 -11.71 8.42 14.17
C GLU A 39 -13.20 8.25 14.51
N ASN A 40 -13.94 9.35 14.60
CA ASN A 40 -15.38 9.31 14.87
C ASN A 40 -16.17 8.86 13.66
N VAL A 41 -15.75 9.27 12.45
CA VAL A 41 -16.32 8.79 11.19
C VAL A 41 -16.08 7.29 11.05
N LYS A 42 -14.86 6.82 11.30
CA LYS A 42 -14.48 5.41 11.23
C LYS A 42 -15.34 4.54 12.15
N LYS A 43 -15.42 4.91 13.44
CA LYS A 43 -16.31 4.22 14.41
C LYS A 43 -17.77 4.21 13.98
N GLY A 44 -18.22 5.28 13.33
CA GLY A 44 -19.59 5.38 12.82
C GLY A 44 -19.86 4.49 11.61
N ALA A 45 -18.91 4.46 10.68
CA ALA A 45 -18.96 3.57 9.52
C ALA A 45 -18.97 2.09 9.95
N ASP A 46 -18.11 1.73 10.91
CA ASP A 46 -18.05 0.38 11.48
C ASP A 46 -19.37 0.01 12.19
N MET A 47 -19.89 0.89 13.05
CA MET A 47 -21.16 0.68 13.77
C MET A 47 -22.34 0.48 12.82
N LEU A 48 -22.35 1.17 11.69
CA LEU A 48 -23.43 1.12 10.70
C LEU A 48 -23.21 0.06 9.62
N ALA A 49 -22.13 -0.72 9.72
CA ALA A 49 -21.73 -1.71 8.72
C ALA A 49 -21.74 -1.12 7.30
N VAL A 50 -21.21 0.10 7.17
CA VAL A 50 -21.15 0.78 5.88
C VAL A 50 -20.24 -0.01 4.96
N ASP A 51 -20.73 -0.32 3.76
CA ASP A 51 -19.91 -0.88 2.70
C ASP A 51 -18.98 0.20 2.13
N ILE A 52 -17.82 0.33 2.78
CA ILE A 52 -16.81 1.31 2.42
C ILE A 52 -16.17 1.04 1.07
N GLU A 53 -16.20 -0.21 0.58
CA GLU A 53 -15.55 -0.60 -0.68
C GLU A 53 -16.21 0.04 -1.90
N ASN A 54 -17.48 0.41 -1.76
CA ASN A 54 -18.29 1.04 -2.80
C ASN A 54 -18.33 2.57 -2.70
N ILE A 55 -17.50 3.18 -1.84
CA ILE A 55 -17.35 4.63 -1.71
C ILE A 55 -16.27 5.12 -2.68
N PRO A 56 -16.52 6.16 -3.51
CA PRO A 56 -15.55 6.66 -4.49
C PRO A 56 -14.15 6.93 -3.92
N PHE A 57 -14.04 7.67 -2.81
CA PHE A 57 -12.74 7.97 -2.19
C PHE A 57 -11.97 6.71 -1.70
N TYR A 58 -12.69 5.68 -1.26
CA TYR A 58 -12.05 4.42 -0.89
C TYR A 58 -11.50 3.71 -2.13
N GLN A 59 -12.27 3.71 -3.23
CA GLN A 59 -11.84 3.11 -4.50
C GLN A 59 -10.61 3.83 -5.07
N ASP A 60 -10.58 5.17 -5.01
CA ASP A 60 -9.42 5.97 -5.42
C ASP A 60 -8.20 5.63 -4.58
N GLY A 61 -8.34 5.64 -3.24
CA GLY A 61 -7.26 5.28 -2.32
C GLY A 61 -6.75 3.85 -2.53
N ARG A 62 -7.66 2.89 -2.74
CA ARG A 62 -7.32 1.50 -3.07
C ARG A 62 -6.56 1.41 -4.39
N ALA A 63 -6.97 2.14 -5.42
CA ALA A 63 -6.30 2.14 -6.71
C ALA A 63 -4.86 2.68 -6.61
N VAL A 64 -4.67 3.78 -5.86
CA VAL A 64 -3.32 4.32 -5.58
C VAL A 64 -2.48 3.30 -4.81
N GLY A 65 -3.02 2.73 -3.73
CA GLY A 65 -2.30 1.75 -2.91
C GLY A 65 -1.92 0.48 -3.69
N ILE A 66 -2.79 -0.02 -4.56
CA ILE A 66 -2.47 -1.16 -5.44
C ILE A 66 -1.34 -0.79 -6.41
N LYS A 67 -1.40 0.40 -7.03
CA LYS A 67 -0.39 0.85 -7.98
C LYS A 67 0.98 0.99 -7.30
N GLU A 68 1.03 1.59 -6.13
CA GLU A 68 2.27 1.76 -5.35
C GLU A 68 2.80 0.40 -4.89
N GLY A 69 1.94 -0.46 -4.32
CA GLY A 69 2.32 -1.79 -3.86
C GLY A 69 2.84 -2.70 -4.98
N ILE A 70 2.24 -2.65 -6.18
CA ILE A 70 2.74 -3.39 -7.35
C ILE A 70 4.11 -2.87 -7.75
N LYS A 71 4.29 -1.54 -7.82
CA LYS A 71 5.57 -0.94 -8.19
C LYS A 71 6.68 -1.35 -7.22
N GLU A 72 6.46 -1.16 -5.92
CA GLU A 72 7.42 -1.53 -4.88
C GLU A 72 7.70 -3.04 -4.89
N GLY A 73 6.66 -3.87 -5.06
CA GLY A 73 6.80 -5.32 -5.14
C GLY A 73 7.64 -5.78 -6.33
N ILE A 74 7.46 -5.16 -7.50
CA ILE A 74 8.27 -5.45 -8.70
C ILE A 74 9.72 -5.03 -8.48
N ASP A 75 9.97 -3.81 -7.99
CA ASP A 75 11.33 -3.29 -7.78
C ASP A 75 12.10 -4.17 -6.78
N GLN A 76 11.47 -4.53 -5.65
CA GLN A 76 12.06 -5.45 -4.66
C GLN A 76 12.27 -6.85 -5.22
N GLY A 77 11.34 -7.33 -6.06
CA GLY A 77 11.43 -8.64 -6.71
C GLY A 77 12.62 -8.72 -7.67
N ILE A 78 12.79 -7.68 -8.51
CA ILE A 78 13.92 -7.56 -9.43
C ILE A 78 15.23 -7.51 -8.66
N GLU A 79 15.34 -6.67 -7.62
CA GLU A 79 16.56 -6.56 -6.82
C GLU A 79 16.94 -7.91 -6.17
N LYS A 80 15.97 -8.58 -5.51
CA LYS A 80 16.19 -9.91 -4.92
C LYS A 80 16.61 -10.93 -5.97
N GLY A 81 15.98 -10.91 -7.14
CA GLY A 81 16.35 -11.77 -8.27
C GLY A 81 17.79 -11.54 -8.71
N MET A 82 18.20 -10.28 -8.89
CA MET A 82 19.57 -9.92 -9.28
C MET A 82 20.61 -10.33 -8.22
N ILE A 83 20.28 -10.23 -6.94
CA ILE A 83 21.14 -10.72 -5.85
C ILE A 83 21.32 -12.23 -5.93
N ILE A 84 20.25 -13.00 -6.19
CA ILE A 84 20.33 -14.46 -6.33
C ILE A 84 21.24 -14.84 -7.52
N VAL A 85 21.05 -14.18 -8.66
CA VAL A 85 21.88 -14.38 -9.85
C VAL A 85 23.35 -14.04 -9.54
N ALA A 86 23.63 -12.89 -8.92
CA ALA A 86 24.99 -12.50 -8.53
C ALA A 86 25.64 -13.52 -7.59
N LYS A 87 24.89 -14.05 -6.61
CA LYS A 87 25.36 -15.11 -5.70
C LYS A 87 25.76 -16.38 -6.46
N GLN A 88 24.98 -16.79 -7.46
CA GLN A 88 25.30 -17.94 -8.30
C GLN A 88 26.54 -17.68 -9.18
N MET A 89 26.62 -16.51 -9.80
CA MET A 89 27.76 -16.12 -10.64
C MET A 89 29.07 -16.07 -9.85
N LEU A 90 29.04 -15.54 -8.62
CA LEU A 90 30.20 -15.54 -7.71
C LEU A 90 30.65 -16.97 -7.34
N LYS A 91 29.72 -17.88 -7.10
CA LYS A 91 30.02 -19.31 -6.84
C LYS A 91 30.63 -20.02 -8.05
N LEU A 92 30.34 -19.54 -9.26
CA LEU A 92 30.95 -20.00 -10.51
C LEU A 92 32.28 -19.30 -10.82
N HIS A 93 32.80 -18.49 -9.88
CA HIS A 93 34.06 -17.74 -10.03
C HIS A 93 34.07 -16.78 -11.23
N LEU A 94 32.90 -16.26 -11.62
CA LEU A 94 32.81 -15.23 -12.65
C LEU A 94 33.37 -13.89 -12.14
N ASP A 95 33.95 -13.13 -13.07
CA ASP A 95 34.56 -11.84 -12.77
C ASP A 95 33.52 -10.80 -12.32
N VAL A 96 33.92 -9.94 -11.37
CA VAL A 96 33.03 -8.96 -10.73
C VAL A 96 32.51 -7.93 -11.74
N ASP A 97 33.30 -7.56 -12.75
CA ASP A 97 32.85 -6.64 -13.80
C ASP A 97 31.79 -7.26 -14.70
N ILE A 98 31.87 -8.58 -14.95
CA ILE A 98 30.84 -9.33 -15.70
C ILE A 98 29.54 -9.36 -14.90
N ILE A 99 29.62 -9.60 -13.59
CA ILE A 99 28.46 -9.64 -12.70
C ILE A 99 27.80 -8.26 -12.62
N HIS A 100 28.59 -7.19 -12.49
CA HIS A 100 28.10 -5.81 -12.51
C HIS A 100 27.31 -5.50 -13.78
N LYS A 101 27.88 -5.80 -14.95
CA LYS A 101 27.24 -5.58 -16.26
C LYS A 101 25.97 -6.42 -16.46
N SER A 102 25.94 -7.63 -15.90
CA SER A 102 24.83 -8.57 -16.11
C SER A 102 23.66 -8.34 -15.15
N THR A 103 23.93 -7.92 -13.92
CA THR A 103 22.93 -7.79 -12.85
C THR A 103 22.52 -6.36 -12.55
N GLY A 104 23.30 -5.37 -13.01
CA GLY A 104 23.10 -3.96 -12.71
C GLY A 104 23.42 -3.57 -11.26
N LEU A 105 23.83 -4.53 -10.41
CA LEU A 105 24.24 -4.25 -9.03
C LEU A 105 25.55 -3.48 -9.00
N SER A 106 25.71 -2.55 -8.05
CA SER A 106 26.97 -1.82 -7.88
C SER A 106 28.11 -2.77 -7.47
N LEU A 107 29.34 -2.42 -7.86
CA LEU A 107 30.54 -3.18 -7.47
C LEU A 107 30.62 -3.35 -5.94
N ALA A 108 30.31 -2.30 -5.18
CA ALA A 108 30.28 -2.34 -3.72
C ALA A 108 29.27 -3.38 -3.18
N ARG A 109 28.08 -3.47 -3.79
CA ARG A 109 27.06 -4.45 -3.40
C ARG A 109 27.49 -5.87 -3.73
N ILE A 110 28.14 -6.08 -4.89
CA ILE A 110 28.66 -7.40 -5.28
C ILE A 110 29.77 -7.85 -4.32
N GLU A 111 30.67 -6.95 -3.94
CA GLU A 111 31.74 -7.25 -2.96
C GLU A 111 31.18 -7.54 -1.56
N GLU A 112 30.11 -6.85 -1.14
CA GLU A 112 29.38 -7.19 0.08
C GLU A 112 28.82 -8.61 0.04
N ILE A 113 28.10 -8.96 -1.04
CA ILE A 113 27.56 -10.31 -1.25
C ILE A 113 28.66 -11.36 -1.25
N LYS A 114 29.81 -11.07 -1.87
CA LYS A 114 30.98 -11.96 -1.90
C LYS A 114 31.54 -12.21 -0.50
N ARG A 115 31.66 -11.17 0.34
CA ARG A 115 32.06 -11.32 1.74
C ARG A 115 31.06 -12.18 2.51
N GLU A 116 29.75 -11.94 2.37
CA GLU A 116 28.70 -12.75 3.01
C GLU A 116 28.80 -14.24 2.64
N LEU A 117 29.15 -14.56 1.40
CA LEU A 117 29.21 -15.94 0.91
C LEU A 117 30.46 -16.71 1.34
N PHE A 118 31.63 -16.07 1.34
CA PHE A 118 32.92 -16.75 1.48
C PHE A 118 33.67 -16.42 2.78
N GLN A 119 33.19 -15.44 3.55
CA GLN A 119 33.69 -15.09 4.88
C GLN A 119 32.51 -14.96 5.85
N PRO A 120 31.80 -16.07 6.13
CA PRO A 120 30.74 -16.05 7.12
C PRO A 120 31.33 -15.69 8.49
N LYS A 121 30.58 -14.89 9.26
CA LYS A 121 30.91 -14.55 10.65
C LYS A 121 31.05 -15.79 11.53
#